data_AF-A0A926KM22-F1
#
_entry.id   AF-A0A926KM22-F1
#
_cell.length_a   1.000
_cell.length_b   1.000
_cell.length_c   1.000
_cell.angle_alpha   90.00
_cell.angle_beta   90.00
_cell.angle_gamma   90.00
#
_symmetry.space_group_name_H-M   'P 1'
#
loop_
_entity.id
_entity.type
_entity.pdbx_description
1 polymer ?
#
loop_
_entity_poly.entity_id
_entity_poly.type
_entity_poly.pdbx_seq_one_letter_code
_entity_poly.pdbx_strand_id
1 'polypeptide(L)'
;MVRVNIGSMHFWWIALVILIMACFISTTVYAAPAAEIATDKRTYKAGDTVEITVKLDGFTSGAQINSATLRLAYDSSTFELLTNQVNNDVVDGGIPSAAKTDSAVPGTITYLVASPSINYPVVNDQAVFTVKMKVKSNAAVGDKTFFLKGDNQDLSTDLLDLDDHVYHLPSTTATVTIASSSSGGAVVPFFPIVLPAIEIPSVLMPDVVLTGGLPFVSLNEAVKAQRTDSGYEVQLDPSIAAGLINETQGDNGRLLSFGIDVRGAASFEIPSSVAKLAVERFGEEGAIMAFTRAGSFTVPLSVIKVNDGFAEGAAIHVSILPLSQENLAKVKEAADQDEESLLPAAGVTYHLSISAGGQERTINDFGNTFTVRSIGLGEIKANLSTDSVFMLYEGRLQPVPTQLVTGAGGAMQAIFRRTGNSTYVVGHKSIDYGDLAGHWAQTAINKLSAKGYVNGKSASSFKPDDPVTRAEFAALLIRGLALYDKQAAGFFSDVKETDWFRKDVFIANRAGLVTGYSGKFHPHERITRQEMAVMAARALLYANPGKESGSADIARFADAEEISGWAEEAIRITVANGIMNGPGHDRFDPRSTSTRAQAALVLLKLLQSLEFID
;
A
#
# COMPACT_ATOMS: atom_id res chain seq x y z
N MET A 1 -57.57 58.76 10.87
CA MET A 1 -56.80 57.53 11.18
C MET A 1 -57.27 56.43 10.26
N VAL A 2 -56.52 56.13 9.20
CA VAL A 2 -56.74 54.95 8.35
C VAL A 2 -55.50 54.08 8.52
N ARG A 3 -55.69 52.89 9.10
CA ARG A 3 -54.67 51.86 9.29
C ARG A 3 -54.38 51.17 7.96
N VAL A 4 -53.10 51.04 7.61
CA VAL A 4 -52.64 50.07 6.61
C VAL A 4 -51.87 48.98 7.35
N ASN A 5 -52.27 47.74 7.11
CA ASN A 5 -51.89 46.53 7.84
C ASN A 5 -50.70 45.87 7.12
N ILE A 6 -49.52 45.81 7.76
CA ILE A 6 -48.34 45.09 7.27
C ILE A 6 -48.27 43.79 8.06
N GLY A 7 -48.83 42.71 7.50
CA GLY A 7 -49.00 41.45 8.23
C GLY A 7 -48.90 40.20 7.38
N SER A 8 -48.17 40.21 6.26
CA SER A 8 -48.15 39.06 5.34
C SER A 8 -46.82 38.75 4.64
N MET A 9 -45.71 39.42 4.96
CA MET A 9 -44.40 39.17 4.32
C MET A 9 -43.36 38.41 5.17
N HIS A 10 -43.68 37.95 6.38
CA HIS A 10 -42.72 37.18 7.22
C HIS A 10 -43.06 35.69 7.39
N PHE A 11 -44.27 35.26 7.02
CA PHE A 11 -44.66 33.85 7.16
C PHE A 11 -44.19 32.93 6.03
N TRP A 12 -43.96 33.47 4.82
CA TRP A 12 -43.53 32.66 3.67
C TRP A 12 -42.05 32.25 3.73
N TRP A 13 -41.19 33.05 4.37
CA TRP A 13 -39.77 32.71 4.55
C TRP A 13 -39.56 31.64 5.63
N ILE A 14 -40.32 31.69 6.73
CA ILE A 14 -40.22 30.71 7.81
C ILE A 14 -40.78 29.35 7.38
N ALA A 15 -41.87 29.34 6.60
CA ALA A 15 -42.43 28.10 6.06
C ALA A 15 -41.50 27.42 5.05
N LEU A 16 -40.77 28.17 4.22
CA LEU A 16 -39.81 27.63 3.26
C LEU A 16 -38.56 27.04 3.96
N VAL A 17 -38.10 27.67 5.05
CA VAL A 17 -36.97 27.15 5.85
C VAL A 17 -37.37 25.89 6.62
N ILE A 18 -38.60 25.80 7.13
CA ILE A 18 -39.10 24.59 7.81
C ILE A 18 -39.34 23.45 6.80
N LEU A 19 -39.80 23.73 5.58
CA LEU A 19 -40.00 22.70 4.55
C LEU A 19 -38.67 22.15 3.99
N ILE A 20 -37.61 22.97 3.96
CA ILE A 20 -36.25 22.54 3.55
C ILE A 20 -35.53 21.79 4.69
N MET A 21 -35.78 22.14 5.96
CA MET A 21 -35.29 21.34 7.10
C MET A 21 -36.02 20.00 7.28
N ALA A 22 -37.26 19.86 6.78
CA ALA A 22 -38.04 18.63 6.89
C ALA A 22 -37.74 17.57 5.80
N CYS A 23 -36.80 17.82 4.87
CA CYS A 23 -36.48 16.91 3.76
C CYS A 23 -35.19 16.08 3.95
N PHE A 24 -34.54 16.13 5.12
CA PHE A 24 -33.36 15.29 5.42
C PHE A 24 -33.37 14.76 6.85
N ILE A 25 -34.47 14.13 7.27
CA ILE A 25 -34.41 13.15 8.36
C ILE A 25 -34.70 11.79 7.74
N SER A 26 -33.71 11.25 7.03
CA SER A 26 -33.60 9.80 6.91
C SER A 26 -33.32 9.30 8.33
N THR A 27 -34.35 8.88 9.06
CA THR A 27 -34.15 8.10 10.27
C THR A 27 -33.55 6.76 9.81
N THR A 28 -32.23 6.72 9.70
CA THR A 28 -31.51 5.45 9.67
C THR A 28 -31.87 4.75 10.96
N VAL A 29 -32.73 3.74 10.86
CA VAL A 29 -33.01 2.83 11.97
C VAL A 29 -31.72 2.04 12.15
N TYR A 30 -30.87 2.47 13.09
CA TYR A 30 -29.71 1.68 13.48
C TYR A 30 -30.23 0.36 14.08
N ALA A 31 -29.67 -0.76 13.63
CA ALA A 31 -29.94 -2.05 14.25
C ALA A 31 -29.58 -1.97 15.74
N ALA A 32 -30.40 -2.56 16.62
CA ALA A 32 -30.11 -2.58 18.04
C ALA A 32 -28.78 -3.32 18.29
N PRO A 33 -27.93 -2.86 19.23
CA PRO A 33 -26.68 -3.52 19.54
C PRO A 33 -26.87 -5.00 19.87
N ALA A 34 -26.07 -5.86 19.24
CA ALA A 34 -26.19 -7.30 19.37
C ALA A 34 -24.82 -7.98 19.43
N ALA A 35 -24.81 -9.19 19.99
CA ALA A 35 -23.68 -10.10 19.92
C ALA A 35 -24.06 -11.29 19.03
N GLU A 36 -23.22 -11.58 18.04
CA GLU A 36 -23.47 -12.62 17.05
C GLU A 36 -22.44 -13.73 17.09
N ILE A 37 -22.88 -14.96 16.77
CA ILE A 37 -21.98 -16.10 16.59
C ILE A 37 -21.71 -16.26 15.09
N ALA A 38 -20.47 -16.00 14.68
CA ALA A 38 -19.99 -16.28 13.33
C ALA A 38 -19.39 -17.69 13.27
N THR A 39 -19.90 -18.49 12.34
CA THR A 39 -19.38 -19.82 11.97
C THR A 39 -18.98 -19.81 10.50
N ASP A 40 -18.06 -20.70 10.11
CA ASP A 40 -17.63 -20.86 8.71
C ASP A 40 -18.66 -21.56 7.81
N LYS A 41 -19.82 -21.94 8.37
CA LYS A 41 -20.96 -22.63 7.72
C LYS A 41 -20.56 -23.92 6.98
N ARG A 42 -19.44 -24.56 7.35
CA ARG A 42 -19.00 -25.84 6.76
C ARG A 42 -19.68 -27.03 7.46
N THR A 43 -19.68 -28.18 6.78
CA THR A 43 -20.05 -29.47 7.37
C THR A 43 -18.81 -30.16 7.93
N TYR A 44 -18.90 -30.64 9.17
CA TYR A 44 -17.77 -31.21 9.90
C TYR A 44 -17.89 -32.72 10.08
N LYS A 45 -16.77 -33.41 10.27
CA LYS A 45 -16.67 -34.84 10.59
C LYS A 45 -16.01 -35.03 11.94
N ALA A 46 -16.16 -36.24 12.50
CA ALA A 46 -15.49 -36.64 13.72
C ALA A 46 -13.97 -36.46 13.61
N GLY A 47 -13.37 -35.72 14.54
CA GLY A 47 -11.95 -35.36 14.56
C GLY A 47 -11.63 -33.97 14.02
N ASP A 48 -12.55 -33.32 13.29
CA ASP A 48 -12.35 -31.97 12.74
C ASP A 48 -12.29 -30.93 13.86
N THR A 49 -11.72 -29.76 13.54
CA THR A 49 -11.72 -28.60 14.44
C THR A 49 -12.74 -27.58 13.94
N VAL A 50 -13.68 -27.22 14.79
CA VAL A 50 -14.66 -26.15 14.59
C VAL A 50 -14.12 -24.87 15.22
N GLU A 51 -14.20 -23.77 14.48
CA GLU A 51 -13.84 -22.45 14.97
C GLU A 51 -15.09 -21.58 15.09
N ILE A 52 -15.33 -21.03 16.29
CA ILE A 52 -16.49 -20.20 16.60
C ILE A 52 -15.99 -18.82 17.01
N THR A 53 -16.39 -17.79 16.26
CA THR A 53 -16.07 -16.40 16.58
C THR A 53 -17.31 -15.69 17.10
N VAL A 54 -17.19 -14.93 18.18
CA VAL A 54 -18.26 -14.04 18.66
C VAL A 54 -17.92 -12.60 18.32
N LYS A 55 -18.88 -11.89 17.74
CA LYS A 55 -18.73 -10.51 17.28
C LYS A 55 -19.77 -9.58 17.91
N LEU A 56 -19.44 -8.30 17.99
CA LEU A 56 -20.34 -7.20 18.34
C LEU A 56 -20.73 -6.42 17.08
N ASP A 57 -22.02 -6.10 16.96
CA ASP A 57 -22.56 -5.34 15.85
C ASP A 57 -23.69 -4.41 16.30
N GLY A 58 -24.02 -3.40 15.47
CA GLY A 58 -25.10 -2.45 15.73
C GLY A 58 -24.74 -1.30 16.68
N PHE A 59 -23.46 -1.00 16.88
CA PHE A 59 -22.99 0.12 17.70
C PHE A 59 -22.84 1.40 16.86
N THR A 60 -23.17 2.54 17.47
CA THR A 60 -23.01 3.86 16.83
C THR A 60 -21.54 4.31 16.83
N SER A 61 -21.18 5.16 15.87
CA SER A 61 -19.82 5.71 15.78
C SER A 61 -19.44 6.44 17.08
N GLY A 62 -18.37 5.98 17.72
CA GLY A 62 -17.88 6.53 18.99
C GLY A 62 -18.31 5.77 20.24
N ALA A 63 -19.08 4.68 20.12
CA ALA A 63 -19.42 3.81 21.24
C ALA A 63 -18.16 3.23 21.90
N GLN A 64 -18.15 3.21 23.23
CA GLN A 64 -17.09 2.58 24.01
C GLN A 64 -17.70 1.49 24.91
N ILE A 65 -16.96 0.44 25.26
CA ILE A 65 -17.35 -0.59 26.22
C ILE A 65 -16.41 -0.56 27.41
N ASN A 66 -16.98 -0.58 28.62
CA ASN A 66 -16.24 -0.66 29.88
C ASN A 66 -16.20 -2.09 30.45
N SER A 67 -17.31 -2.84 30.37
CA SER A 67 -17.34 -4.27 30.71
C SER A 67 -18.39 -5.02 29.87
N ALA A 68 -18.30 -6.35 29.80
CA ALA A 68 -19.35 -7.27 29.32
C ALA A 68 -19.17 -8.69 29.88
N THR A 69 -20.26 -9.42 30.15
CA THR A 69 -20.21 -10.86 30.44
C THR A 69 -21.01 -11.65 29.40
N LEU A 70 -20.34 -12.50 28.63
CA LEU A 70 -20.94 -13.34 27.59
C LEU A 70 -20.79 -14.82 27.94
N ARG A 71 -21.84 -15.62 27.74
CA ARG A 71 -21.81 -17.06 27.97
C ARG A 71 -22.11 -17.80 26.67
N LEU A 72 -21.15 -18.59 26.20
CA LEU A 72 -21.31 -19.50 25.06
C LEU A 72 -21.56 -20.92 25.56
N ALA A 73 -22.73 -21.47 25.27
CA ALA A 73 -23.08 -22.86 25.53
C ALA A 73 -22.99 -23.70 24.25
N TYR A 74 -22.49 -24.93 24.39
CA TYR A 74 -22.26 -25.90 23.32
C TYR A 74 -22.56 -27.33 23.81
N ASP A 75 -22.81 -28.23 22.87
CA ASP A 75 -23.01 -29.65 23.18
C ASP A 75 -21.66 -30.33 23.53
N SER A 76 -21.38 -30.46 24.83
CA SER A 76 -20.17 -31.10 25.35
C SER A 76 -20.09 -32.60 25.08
N SER A 77 -21.17 -33.26 24.63
CA SER A 77 -21.11 -34.65 24.15
C SER A 77 -20.53 -34.74 22.73
N THR A 78 -20.66 -33.67 21.95
CA THR A 78 -20.19 -33.58 20.56
C THR A 78 -18.84 -32.87 20.45
N PHE A 79 -18.60 -31.83 21.24
CA PHE A 79 -17.41 -31.00 21.14
C PHE A 79 -16.53 -31.07 22.39
N GLU A 80 -15.22 -31.02 22.17
CA GLU A 80 -14.21 -30.87 23.20
C GLU A 80 -13.46 -29.55 22.99
N LEU A 81 -13.41 -28.70 24.02
CA LEU A 81 -12.66 -27.45 23.96
C LEU A 81 -11.17 -27.73 23.90
N LEU A 82 -10.47 -27.11 22.93
CA LEU A 82 -9.01 -27.16 22.88
C LEU A 82 -8.46 -26.13 23.88
N THR A 83 -7.93 -26.63 25.01
CA THR A 83 -7.68 -25.89 26.27
C THR A 83 -6.72 -24.69 26.15
N ASN A 84 -6.01 -24.55 25.02
CA ASN A 84 -5.02 -23.50 24.76
C ASN A 84 -5.44 -22.53 23.64
N GLN A 85 -6.70 -22.56 23.19
CA GLN A 85 -7.17 -21.83 22.00
C GLN A 85 -8.46 -21.07 22.29
N VAL A 86 -8.46 -20.33 23.40
CA VAL A 86 -9.25 -19.12 23.49
C VAL A 86 -8.29 -17.98 23.23
N ASN A 87 -8.32 -17.44 22.01
CA ASN A 87 -7.44 -16.35 21.66
C ASN A 87 -7.87 -15.11 22.46
N ASN A 88 -7.12 -14.83 23.54
CA ASN A 88 -7.06 -13.52 24.20
C ASN A 88 -6.06 -12.61 23.47
N ASP A 89 -5.73 -12.91 22.22
CA ASP A 89 -4.76 -12.17 21.42
C ASP A 89 -5.30 -10.74 21.23
N VAL A 90 -4.70 -9.81 21.97
CA VAL A 90 -4.83 -8.38 21.74
C VAL A 90 -4.21 -8.10 20.37
N VAL A 91 -5.05 -8.11 19.34
CA VAL A 91 -4.71 -7.65 17.99
C VAL A 91 -5.47 -6.34 17.77
N ASP A 92 -4.74 -5.28 17.38
CA ASP A 92 -5.22 -3.95 16.95
C ASP A 92 -6.65 -3.58 17.36
N GLY A 93 -6.80 -2.83 18.45
CA GLY A 93 -8.10 -2.27 18.87
C GLY A 93 -9.10 -3.26 19.50
N GLY A 94 -8.74 -4.54 19.69
CA GLY A 94 -9.59 -5.52 20.37
C GLY A 94 -9.83 -5.21 21.87
N ILE A 95 -11.06 -5.41 22.33
CA ILE A 95 -11.42 -5.26 23.76
C ILE A 95 -10.80 -6.42 24.55
N PRO A 96 -9.98 -6.17 25.60
CA PRO A 96 -9.38 -7.24 26.39
C PRO A 96 -10.46 -8.13 27.00
N SER A 97 -10.40 -9.43 26.72
CA SER A 97 -11.33 -10.40 27.31
C SER A 97 -10.59 -11.51 28.04
N ALA A 98 -11.16 -11.98 29.16
CA ALA A 98 -10.71 -13.11 29.93
C ALA A 98 -11.77 -14.20 29.87
N ALA A 99 -11.43 -15.35 29.30
CA ALA A 99 -12.32 -16.50 29.26
C ALA A 99 -12.04 -17.47 30.39
N LYS A 100 -13.10 -18.01 30.98
CA LYS A 100 -13.04 -19.08 31.96
C LYS A 100 -14.04 -20.17 31.59
N THR A 101 -13.57 -21.41 31.47
CA THR A 101 -14.45 -22.58 31.42
C THR A 101 -15.16 -22.72 32.76
N ASP A 102 -16.49 -22.78 32.76
CA ASP A 102 -17.23 -23.01 33.99
C ASP A 102 -17.14 -24.49 34.37
N SER A 103 -16.27 -24.81 35.33
CA SER A 103 -16.11 -26.17 35.84
C SER A 103 -17.38 -26.73 36.50
N ALA A 104 -18.37 -25.88 36.83
CA ALA A 104 -19.63 -26.30 37.41
C ALA A 104 -20.71 -26.66 36.36
N VAL A 105 -20.55 -26.24 35.10
CA VAL A 105 -21.52 -26.50 34.01
C VAL A 105 -20.79 -26.97 32.74
N PRO A 106 -20.66 -28.29 32.50
CA PRO A 106 -20.05 -28.83 31.29
C PRO A 106 -20.72 -28.29 30.02
N GLY A 107 -19.92 -27.85 29.04
CA GLY A 107 -20.45 -27.29 27.80
C GLY A 107 -20.76 -25.80 27.84
N THR A 108 -20.28 -25.06 28.85
CA THR A 108 -20.42 -23.60 28.92
C THR A 108 -19.07 -22.91 29.09
N ILE A 109 -18.84 -21.84 28.33
CA ILE A 109 -17.68 -20.96 28.46
C ILE A 109 -18.17 -19.55 28.78
N THR A 110 -17.64 -18.97 29.86
CA THR A 110 -17.94 -17.59 30.26
C THR A 110 -16.78 -16.69 29.86
N TYR A 111 -17.10 -15.59 29.18
CA TYR A 111 -16.17 -14.56 28.76
C TYR A 111 -16.47 -13.28 29.52
N LEU A 112 -15.45 -12.74 30.15
CA LEU A 112 -15.46 -11.40 30.70
C LEU A 112 -14.75 -10.48 29.70
N VAL A 113 -15.41 -9.44 29.25
CA VAL A 113 -14.86 -8.41 28.37
C VAL A 113 -14.65 -7.17 29.24
N ALA A 114 -13.45 -6.60 29.17
CA ALA A 114 -12.97 -5.36 29.79
C ALA A 114 -13.11 -5.18 31.32
N SER A 115 -12.23 -4.34 31.84
CA SER A 115 -12.08 -3.97 33.26
C SER A 115 -12.85 -2.66 33.50
N PRO A 116 -13.62 -2.52 34.59
CA PRO A 116 -14.53 -1.38 34.86
C PRO A 116 -13.86 0.01 34.94
N SER A 117 -12.54 0.10 34.71
CA SER A 117 -11.72 1.31 34.83
C SER A 117 -11.17 1.82 33.49
N ILE A 118 -11.46 1.16 32.36
CA ILE A 118 -10.92 1.52 31.04
C ILE A 118 -12.02 1.38 29.98
N ASN A 119 -12.29 2.46 29.24
CA ASN A 119 -13.23 2.45 28.12
C ASN A 119 -12.52 2.03 26.82
N TYR A 120 -13.07 1.05 26.12
CA TYR A 120 -12.53 0.55 24.84
C TYR A 120 -13.45 0.94 23.68
N PRO A 121 -12.95 1.56 22.60
CA PRO A 121 -13.78 1.89 21.46
C PRO A 121 -14.31 0.63 20.78
N VAL A 122 -15.58 0.66 20.36
CA VAL A 122 -16.26 -0.43 19.64
C VAL A 122 -16.52 0.03 18.21
N VAL A 123 -16.22 -0.86 17.27
CA VAL A 123 -16.62 -0.70 15.86
C VAL A 123 -17.59 -1.82 15.48
N ASN A 124 -18.35 -1.63 14.41
CA ASN A 124 -19.24 -2.67 13.90
C ASN A 124 -18.45 -3.85 13.34
N ASP A 125 -19.01 -5.06 13.46
CA ASP A 125 -18.37 -6.34 13.13
C ASP A 125 -17.09 -6.65 13.94
N GLN A 126 -16.95 -6.06 15.13
CA GLN A 126 -15.78 -6.26 16.00
C GLN A 126 -15.78 -7.66 16.61
N ALA A 127 -14.73 -8.45 16.35
CA ALA A 127 -14.53 -9.72 17.02
C ALA A 127 -14.16 -9.51 18.49
N VAL A 128 -14.79 -10.30 19.37
CA VAL A 128 -14.59 -10.25 20.83
C VAL A 128 -13.71 -11.39 21.32
N PHE A 129 -13.98 -12.60 20.82
CA PHE A 129 -13.19 -13.80 21.12
C PHE A 129 -13.44 -14.88 20.07
N THR A 130 -12.49 -15.80 19.96
CA THR A 130 -12.58 -16.98 19.10
C THR A 130 -12.28 -18.24 19.90
N VAL A 131 -13.06 -19.30 19.63
CA VAL A 131 -12.98 -20.59 20.32
C VAL A 131 -12.72 -21.68 19.29
N LYS A 132 -11.70 -22.50 19.53
CA LYS A 132 -11.48 -23.73 18.74
C LYS A 132 -11.90 -24.96 19.51
N MET A 133 -12.71 -25.80 18.88
CA MET A 133 -13.31 -26.97 19.48
C MET A 133 -13.13 -28.18 18.58
N LYS A 134 -12.70 -29.30 19.13
CA LYS A 134 -12.58 -30.55 18.39
C LYS A 134 -13.91 -31.30 18.39
N VAL A 135 -14.33 -31.79 17.22
CA VAL A 135 -15.45 -32.73 17.10
C VAL A 135 -15.00 -34.09 17.66
N LYS A 136 -15.67 -34.57 18.70
CA LYS A 136 -15.32 -35.85 19.34
C LYS A 136 -15.52 -37.01 18.38
N SER A 137 -14.76 -38.09 18.58
CA SER A 137 -14.84 -39.30 17.75
C SER A 137 -16.21 -39.98 17.79
N ASN A 138 -16.98 -39.76 18.85
CA ASN A 138 -18.33 -40.29 19.07
C ASN A 138 -19.45 -39.26 18.83
N ALA A 139 -19.16 -38.13 18.17
CA ALA A 139 -20.15 -37.11 17.87
C ALA A 139 -21.33 -37.65 17.04
N ALA A 140 -22.55 -37.35 17.47
CA ALA A 140 -23.75 -37.72 16.73
C ALA A 140 -23.92 -36.84 15.48
N VAL A 141 -24.25 -37.48 14.34
CA VAL A 141 -24.54 -36.83 13.05
C VAL A 141 -25.77 -35.92 13.17
N GLY A 142 -25.76 -34.80 12.44
CA GLY A 142 -26.84 -33.82 12.40
C GLY A 142 -26.39 -32.43 12.87
N ASP A 143 -27.35 -31.51 12.90
CA ASP A 143 -27.09 -30.12 13.29
C ASP A 143 -26.84 -29.99 14.80
N LYS A 144 -25.85 -29.19 15.14
CA LYS A 144 -25.46 -28.85 16.51
C LYS A 144 -25.52 -27.36 16.69
N THR A 145 -26.25 -26.93 17.72
CA THR A 145 -26.51 -25.52 17.99
C THR A 145 -25.61 -25.01 19.10
N PHE A 146 -24.98 -23.88 18.85
CA PHE A 146 -24.32 -23.03 19.84
C PHE A 146 -25.31 -21.97 20.31
N PHE A 147 -25.32 -21.71 21.61
CA PHE A 147 -26.18 -20.70 22.22
C PHE A 147 -25.31 -19.65 22.90
N LEU A 148 -25.45 -18.40 22.48
CA LEU A 148 -24.81 -17.24 23.12
C LEU A 148 -25.87 -16.48 23.91
N LYS A 149 -25.58 -16.20 25.17
CA LYS A 149 -26.42 -15.39 26.03
C LYS A 149 -25.57 -14.36 26.78
N GLY A 150 -25.97 -13.09 26.76
CA GLY A 150 -25.45 -12.06 27.67
C GLY A 150 -26.04 -12.24 29.08
N ASP A 151 -25.24 -12.02 30.12
CA ASP A 151 -25.77 -12.03 31.49
C ASP A 151 -26.56 -10.73 31.80
N ASN A 152 -27.42 -10.76 32.83
CA ASN A 152 -28.49 -9.77 33.02
C ASN A 152 -28.07 -8.37 33.55
N GLN A 153 -26.78 -8.04 33.56
CA GLN A 153 -26.23 -6.71 33.84
C GLN A 153 -24.88 -6.60 33.09
N ASP A 154 -24.49 -5.41 32.64
CA ASP A 154 -23.10 -5.01 32.36
C ASP A 154 -22.59 -4.99 30.90
N LEU A 155 -23.37 -4.72 29.85
CA LEU A 155 -22.76 -4.02 28.68
C LEU A 155 -22.88 -2.52 28.92
N SER A 156 -21.94 -1.95 29.67
CA SER A 156 -21.89 -0.50 29.93
C SER A 156 -21.15 0.19 28.81
N THR A 157 -21.81 1.15 28.17
CA THR A 157 -21.17 1.99 27.16
C THR A 157 -21.18 3.45 27.57
N ASP A 158 -20.07 4.13 27.31
CA ASP A 158 -19.96 5.57 27.42
C ASP A 158 -20.11 6.17 26.01
N LEU A 159 -21.21 6.86 25.77
CA LEU A 159 -21.52 7.50 24.49
C LEU A 159 -21.35 9.02 24.67
N LEU A 160 -20.19 9.54 24.25
CA LEU A 160 -19.88 10.98 24.12
C LEU A 160 -20.67 11.88 25.12
N ASP A 161 -20.23 11.88 26.38
CA ASP A 161 -20.62 12.81 27.46
C ASP A 161 -22.07 12.76 28.00
N LEU A 162 -22.82 11.67 27.80
CA LEU A 162 -24.14 11.49 28.42
C LEU A 162 -24.31 10.07 29.01
N ASP A 163 -24.30 9.96 30.35
CA ASP A 163 -24.60 8.84 31.27
C ASP A 163 -24.40 7.37 30.81
N ASP A 164 -23.84 6.53 31.70
CA ASP A 164 -23.72 5.07 31.52
C ASP A 164 -25.05 4.44 31.05
N HIS A 165 -25.05 3.86 29.85
CA HIS A 165 -26.15 3.06 29.32
C HIS A 165 -25.83 1.57 29.36
N VAL A 166 -26.71 0.78 29.99
CA VAL A 166 -26.62 -0.68 30.07
C VAL A 166 -27.48 -1.29 28.96
N TYR A 167 -26.86 -1.96 28.00
CA TYR A 167 -27.57 -2.68 26.95
C TYR A 167 -27.87 -4.13 27.32
N HIS A 168 -29.09 -4.57 27.01
CA HIS A 168 -29.49 -5.98 27.11
C HIS A 168 -29.29 -6.68 25.77
N LEU A 169 -28.29 -7.57 25.69
CA LEU A 169 -28.01 -8.33 24.47
C LEU A 169 -29.03 -9.47 24.30
N PRO A 170 -29.66 -9.60 23.13
CA PRO A 170 -30.54 -10.74 22.85
C PRO A 170 -29.74 -12.05 22.81
N SER A 171 -30.41 -13.17 23.09
CA SER A 171 -29.80 -14.49 22.92
C SER A 171 -29.66 -14.83 21.45
N THR A 172 -28.48 -15.26 21.03
CA THR A 172 -28.18 -15.59 19.63
C THR A 172 -27.79 -17.06 19.50
N THR A 173 -28.14 -17.69 18.38
CA THR A 173 -27.79 -19.09 18.11
C THR A 173 -27.13 -19.25 16.75
N ALA A 174 -26.17 -20.16 16.65
CA ALA A 174 -25.64 -20.61 15.37
C ALA A 174 -25.58 -22.13 15.30
N THR A 175 -25.75 -22.69 14.11
CA THR A 175 -25.69 -24.14 13.88
C THR A 175 -24.47 -24.52 13.06
N VAL A 176 -23.94 -25.72 13.33
CA VAL A 176 -22.97 -26.43 12.47
C VAL A 176 -23.48 -27.84 12.24
N THR A 177 -23.25 -28.38 11.05
CA THR A 177 -23.72 -29.73 10.69
C THR A 177 -22.60 -30.75 10.83
N ILE A 178 -22.83 -31.84 11.57
CA ILE A 178 -21.91 -32.99 11.64
C ILE A 178 -22.36 -34.06 10.65
N ALA A 179 -21.49 -34.45 9.72
CA ALA A 179 -21.74 -35.52 8.75
C ALA A 179 -21.20 -36.89 9.23
N SER A 180 -21.78 -37.97 8.69
CA SER A 180 -21.26 -39.32 8.91
C SER A 180 -19.89 -39.49 8.26
N SER A 181 -18.97 -40.15 8.97
CA SER A 181 -17.68 -40.57 8.42
C SER A 181 -17.86 -41.82 7.57
N SER A 182 -18.16 -41.67 6.27
CA SER A 182 -18.06 -42.80 5.35
C SER A 182 -16.59 -43.01 4.96
N SER A 183 -16.01 -44.12 5.43
CA SER A 183 -14.95 -44.81 4.70
C SER A 183 -15.60 -45.51 3.51
N GLY A 184 -15.12 -45.24 2.30
CA GLY A 184 -15.67 -45.90 1.12
C GLY A 184 -14.78 -45.78 -0.09
N GLY A 185 -13.99 -46.83 -0.36
CA GLY A 185 -13.51 -47.06 -1.72
C GLY A 185 -14.70 -47.37 -2.63
N ALA A 186 -15.08 -46.40 -3.46
CA ALA A 186 -15.79 -46.59 -4.71
C ALA A 186 -15.85 -45.24 -5.44
N VAL A 187 -15.59 -45.28 -6.74
CA VAL A 187 -15.64 -44.14 -7.66
C VAL A 187 -17.05 -43.54 -7.67
N VAL A 188 -17.16 -42.23 -7.41
CA VAL A 188 -18.42 -41.45 -7.50
C VAL A 188 -18.10 -40.24 -8.40
N PRO A 189 -18.97 -39.88 -9.36
CA PRO A 189 -18.62 -38.92 -10.41
C PRO A 189 -18.41 -37.52 -9.84
N PHE A 190 -17.42 -36.83 -10.40
CA PHE A 190 -17.09 -35.44 -10.12
C PHE A 190 -18.33 -34.56 -10.34
N PHE A 191 -18.94 -34.08 -9.26
CA PHE A 191 -19.72 -32.83 -9.31
C PHE A 191 -18.79 -31.73 -8.82
N PRO A 192 -18.40 -30.76 -9.68
CA PRO A 192 -17.60 -29.63 -9.22
C PRO A 192 -18.41 -28.86 -8.18
N ILE A 193 -17.84 -28.68 -6.98
CA ILE A 193 -18.35 -27.72 -6.00
C ILE A 193 -18.13 -26.34 -6.64
N VAL A 194 -19.22 -25.74 -7.12
CA VAL A 194 -19.23 -24.34 -7.52
C VAL A 194 -19.25 -23.52 -6.23
N LEU A 195 -18.09 -23.00 -5.82
CA LEU A 195 -18.03 -21.92 -4.83
C LEU A 195 -18.84 -20.73 -5.39
N PRO A 196 -19.63 -20.01 -4.57
CA PRO A 196 -20.22 -18.76 -5.02
C PRO A 196 -19.08 -17.85 -5.49
N ALA A 197 -19.22 -17.29 -6.69
CA ALA A 197 -18.28 -16.32 -7.21
C ALA A 197 -18.13 -15.19 -6.18
N ILE A 198 -16.89 -14.85 -5.83
CA ILE A 198 -16.63 -13.62 -5.09
C ILE A 198 -17.06 -12.49 -6.02
N GLU A 199 -18.17 -11.83 -5.72
CA GLU A 199 -18.54 -10.59 -6.41
C GLU A 199 -17.44 -9.57 -6.11
N ILE A 200 -16.64 -9.24 -7.12
CA ILE A 200 -15.66 -8.15 -7.04
C ILE A 200 -16.46 -6.86 -7.27
N PRO A 201 -16.63 -5.99 -6.26
CA PRO A 201 -17.40 -4.77 -6.43
C PRO A 201 -16.85 -3.91 -7.56
N SER A 202 -17.73 -3.27 -8.34
CA SER A 202 -17.36 -2.32 -9.42
C SER A 202 -16.47 -1.16 -8.93
N VAL A 203 -16.42 -0.94 -7.61
CA VAL A 203 -15.65 0.10 -6.92
C VAL A 203 -14.14 -0.19 -6.87
N LEU A 204 -13.70 -1.40 -7.24
CA LEU A 204 -12.28 -1.78 -7.27
C LEU A 204 -11.58 -1.61 -8.61
N MET A 205 -12.24 -1.05 -9.62
CA MET A 205 -11.53 -0.76 -10.87
C MET A 205 -10.36 0.18 -10.60
N PRO A 206 -9.15 -0.15 -11.09
CA PRO A 206 -8.01 0.73 -10.92
C PRO A 206 -8.32 2.08 -11.55
N ASP A 207 -8.21 3.15 -10.77
CA ASP A 207 -8.46 4.51 -11.25
C ASP A 207 -7.45 4.87 -12.36
N VAL A 208 -7.77 5.90 -13.16
CA VAL A 208 -6.93 6.42 -14.25
C VAL A 208 -5.50 6.66 -13.79
N VAL A 209 -5.32 7.10 -12.54
CA VAL A 209 -3.99 7.34 -11.98
C VAL A 209 -3.18 6.06 -11.79
N LEU A 210 -3.82 4.98 -11.33
CA LEU A 210 -3.13 3.70 -11.10
C LEU A 210 -2.78 2.99 -12.40
N THR A 211 -3.59 3.21 -13.43
CA THR A 211 -3.35 2.68 -14.77
C THR A 211 -2.39 3.56 -15.57
N GLY A 212 -1.98 4.72 -15.05
CA GLY A 212 -1.18 5.70 -15.78
C GLY A 212 -1.90 6.24 -17.02
N GLY A 213 -3.23 6.25 -17.00
CA GLY A 213 -4.06 6.62 -18.14
C GLY A 213 -4.17 5.55 -19.23
N LEU A 214 -3.59 4.35 -19.03
CA LEU A 214 -3.67 3.27 -19.99
C LEU A 214 -5.06 2.62 -19.99
N PRO A 215 -5.68 2.41 -21.17
CA PRO A 215 -6.85 1.55 -21.25
C PRO A 215 -6.45 0.13 -20.81
N PHE A 216 -7.25 -0.47 -19.94
CA PHE A 216 -6.98 -1.78 -19.38
C PHE A 216 -8.04 -2.81 -19.74
N VAL A 217 -7.64 -4.08 -19.74
CA VAL A 217 -8.54 -5.23 -19.82
C VAL A 217 -8.70 -5.81 -18.43
N SER A 218 -9.94 -5.84 -17.94
CA SER A 218 -10.25 -6.51 -16.67
C SER A 218 -10.25 -8.02 -16.88
N LEU A 219 -9.43 -8.75 -16.12
CA LEU A 219 -9.43 -10.21 -16.08
C LEU A 219 -10.18 -10.76 -14.86
N ASN A 220 -10.97 -9.93 -14.17
CA ASN A 220 -11.70 -10.31 -12.95
C ASN A 220 -12.66 -11.50 -13.18
N GLU A 221 -13.23 -11.65 -14.38
CA GLU A 221 -14.07 -12.82 -14.70
C GLU A 221 -13.28 -14.14 -14.75
N ALA A 222 -11.96 -14.08 -14.94
CA ALA A 222 -11.07 -15.24 -14.91
C ALA A 222 -10.54 -15.55 -13.50
N VAL A 223 -10.81 -14.72 -12.50
CA VAL A 223 -10.25 -14.86 -11.15
C VAL A 223 -10.97 -15.95 -10.35
N LYS A 224 -10.17 -16.87 -9.80
CA LYS A 224 -10.58 -17.81 -8.75
C LYS A 224 -9.72 -17.53 -7.52
N ALA A 225 -10.34 -17.14 -6.42
CA ALA A 225 -9.62 -16.88 -5.17
C ALA A 225 -10.02 -17.87 -4.07
N GLN A 226 -9.02 -18.34 -3.34
CA GLN A 226 -9.17 -19.27 -2.22
C GLN A 226 -8.50 -18.67 -1.00
N ARG A 227 -9.20 -18.71 0.14
CA ARG A 227 -8.62 -18.34 1.43
C ARG A 227 -7.77 -19.50 1.96
N THR A 228 -6.56 -19.19 2.44
CA THR A 228 -5.59 -20.09 3.05
C THR A 228 -5.17 -19.55 4.43
N ASP A 229 -4.35 -20.30 5.17
CA ASP A 229 -3.79 -19.85 6.44
C ASP A 229 -2.83 -18.66 6.27
N SER A 230 -2.22 -18.54 5.09
CA SER A 230 -1.27 -17.49 4.71
C SER A 230 -1.92 -16.28 4.04
N GLY A 231 -3.24 -16.29 3.80
CA GLY A 231 -3.97 -15.19 3.17
C GLY A 231 -4.93 -15.67 2.08
N TYR A 232 -4.81 -15.10 0.89
CA TYR A 232 -5.56 -15.48 -0.30
C TYR A 232 -4.62 -15.93 -1.40
N GLU A 233 -4.91 -17.09 -1.99
CA GLU A 233 -4.33 -17.52 -3.24
C GLU A 233 -5.31 -17.19 -4.37
N VAL A 234 -4.84 -16.46 -5.36
CA VAL A 234 -5.64 -15.95 -6.47
C VAL A 234 -5.07 -16.52 -7.76
N GLN A 235 -5.85 -17.34 -8.46
CA GLN A 235 -5.47 -17.98 -9.71
C GLN A 235 -6.31 -17.45 -10.86
N LEU A 236 -5.67 -17.26 -12.01
CA LEU A 236 -6.38 -16.95 -13.25
C LEU A 236 -6.70 -18.24 -14.02
N ASP A 237 -7.97 -18.40 -14.41
CA ASP A 237 -8.37 -19.42 -15.38
C ASP A 237 -7.78 -19.07 -16.76
N PRO A 238 -6.85 -19.88 -17.31
CA PRO A 238 -6.15 -19.54 -18.54
C PRO A 238 -7.08 -19.41 -19.75
N SER A 239 -8.18 -20.17 -19.78
CA SER A 239 -9.07 -20.20 -20.93
C SER A 239 -9.98 -18.97 -20.96
N ILE A 240 -10.52 -18.58 -19.79
CA ILE A 240 -11.32 -17.36 -19.67
C ILE A 240 -10.45 -16.13 -19.91
N ALA A 241 -9.26 -16.08 -19.29
CA ALA A 241 -8.33 -14.98 -19.49
C ALA A 241 -7.93 -14.81 -20.97
N ALA A 242 -7.67 -15.92 -21.67
CA ALA A 242 -7.36 -15.88 -23.11
C ALA A 242 -8.53 -15.34 -23.95
N GLY A 243 -9.78 -15.68 -23.61
CA GLY A 243 -10.97 -15.10 -24.25
C GLY A 243 -11.00 -13.59 -24.14
N LEU A 244 -10.88 -13.06 -22.92
CA LEU A 244 -10.90 -11.63 -22.62
C LEU A 244 -9.78 -10.85 -23.34
N ILE A 245 -8.57 -11.42 -23.38
CA ILE A 245 -7.42 -10.82 -24.08
C ILE A 245 -7.63 -10.80 -25.60
N ASN A 246 -8.25 -11.83 -26.17
CA ASN A 246 -8.49 -11.91 -27.61
C ASN A 246 -9.64 -11.02 -28.09
N GLU A 247 -10.62 -10.74 -27.22
CA GLU A 247 -11.73 -9.82 -27.52
C GLU A 247 -11.29 -8.35 -27.57
N THR A 248 -10.11 -8.02 -27.04
CA THR A 248 -9.61 -6.64 -27.03
C THR A 248 -9.21 -6.19 -28.44
N GLN A 249 -9.68 -5.03 -28.91
CA GLN A 249 -9.41 -4.50 -30.26
C GLN A 249 -8.45 -3.28 -30.23
N GLY A 250 -7.46 -3.24 -31.13
CA GLY A 250 -6.55 -2.09 -31.32
C GLY A 250 -5.44 -1.96 -30.27
N ASP A 251 -4.88 -0.76 -30.11
CA ASP A 251 -3.90 -0.40 -29.04
C ASP A 251 -4.56 -0.27 -27.64
N ASN A 252 -5.88 -0.44 -27.54
CA ASN A 252 -6.59 -0.46 -26.26
C ASN A 252 -6.22 -1.75 -25.51
N GLY A 253 -5.77 -1.66 -24.24
CA GLY A 253 -5.62 -2.83 -23.38
C GLY A 253 -4.21 -3.33 -23.12
N ARG A 254 -3.16 -2.50 -23.30
CA ARG A 254 -1.78 -2.88 -22.93
C ARG A 254 -1.59 -3.18 -21.44
N LEU A 255 -2.59 -2.89 -20.61
CA LEU A 255 -2.62 -3.24 -19.19
C LEU A 255 -3.67 -4.32 -18.94
N LEU A 256 -3.26 -5.46 -18.40
CA LEU A 256 -4.15 -6.51 -17.89
C LEU A 256 -4.31 -6.32 -16.39
N SER A 257 -5.54 -6.12 -15.90
CA SER A 257 -5.80 -5.88 -14.48
C SER A 257 -6.67 -6.96 -13.86
N PHE A 258 -6.31 -7.41 -12.66
CA PHE A 258 -7.16 -8.27 -11.86
C PHE A 258 -6.85 -8.12 -10.37
N GLY A 259 -7.83 -8.42 -9.52
CA GLY A 259 -7.66 -8.21 -8.10
C GLY A 259 -8.78 -8.80 -7.27
N ILE A 260 -8.60 -8.72 -5.95
CA ILE A 260 -9.59 -9.15 -4.97
C ILE A 260 -9.76 -8.09 -3.89
N ASP A 261 -10.96 -8.00 -3.33
CA ASP A 261 -11.32 -6.95 -2.39
C ASP A 261 -10.94 -7.27 -0.93
N VAL A 262 -9.64 -7.38 -0.65
CA VAL A 262 -9.12 -7.77 0.67
C VAL A 262 -8.02 -6.81 1.14
N ARG A 263 -7.89 -6.61 2.46
CA ARG A 263 -6.71 -5.94 3.06
C ARG A 263 -5.61 -6.92 3.47
N GLY A 264 -5.94 -8.22 3.55
CA GLY A 264 -5.01 -9.27 3.95
C GLY A 264 -3.99 -9.62 2.86
N ALA A 265 -3.11 -10.55 3.19
CA ALA A 265 -2.15 -11.12 2.25
C ALA A 265 -2.85 -11.71 1.03
N ALA A 266 -2.33 -11.43 -0.16
CA ALA A 266 -2.76 -12.03 -1.41
C ALA A 266 -1.55 -12.42 -2.27
N SER A 267 -1.59 -13.63 -2.83
CA SER A 267 -0.64 -14.09 -3.85
C SER A 267 -1.40 -14.39 -5.13
N PHE A 268 -0.98 -13.75 -6.22
CA PHE A 268 -1.62 -13.83 -7.53
C PHE A 268 -0.78 -14.68 -8.46
N GLU A 269 -1.31 -15.83 -8.85
CA GLU A 269 -0.72 -16.77 -9.78
C GLU A 269 -1.22 -16.50 -11.21
N ILE A 270 -0.29 -16.10 -12.07
CA ILE A 270 -0.51 -15.83 -13.49
C ILE A 270 0.12 -16.96 -14.29
N PRO A 271 -0.69 -17.81 -14.95
CA PRO A 271 -0.17 -18.85 -15.82
C PRO A 271 0.72 -18.27 -16.92
N SER A 272 1.86 -18.91 -17.20
CA SER A 272 2.77 -18.45 -18.26
C SER A 272 2.12 -18.39 -19.63
N SER A 273 1.09 -19.20 -19.90
CA SER A 273 0.28 -19.12 -21.13
C SER A 273 -0.45 -17.80 -21.27
N VAL A 274 -1.01 -17.26 -20.18
CA VAL A 274 -1.67 -15.94 -20.16
C VAL A 274 -0.65 -14.83 -20.39
N ALA A 275 0.51 -14.90 -19.72
CA ALA A 275 1.58 -13.92 -19.91
C ALA A 275 2.16 -13.96 -21.34
N LYS A 276 2.31 -15.15 -21.94
CA LYS A 276 2.76 -15.31 -23.34
C LYS A 276 1.77 -14.69 -24.31
N LEU A 277 0.48 -14.98 -24.15
CA LEU A 277 -0.56 -14.38 -24.97
C LEU A 277 -0.59 -12.85 -24.83
N ALA A 278 -0.39 -12.33 -23.62
CA ALA A 278 -0.28 -10.89 -23.38
C ALA A 278 0.89 -10.27 -24.17
N VAL A 279 2.06 -10.92 -24.20
CA VAL A 279 3.21 -10.47 -25.01
C VAL A 279 2.90 -10.54 -26.51
N GLU A 280 2.28 -11.63 -26.97
CA GLU A 280 1.87 -11.77 -28.37
C GLU A 280 0.88 -10.67 -28.79
N ARG A 281 -0.01 -10.26 -27.88
CA ARG A 281 -1.04 -9.26 -28.17
C ARG A 281 -0.56 -7.83 -28.03
N PHE A 282 0.19 -7.52 -26.99
CA PHE A 282 0.52 -6.14 -26.58
C PHE A 282 2.01 -5.79 -26.73
N GLY A 283 2.85 -6.77 -27.07
CA GLY A 283 4.31 -6.62 -27.06
C GLY A 283 4.90 -6.55 -25.65
N GLU A 284 6.20 -6.32 -25.57
CA GLU A 284 6.93 -6.23 -24.29
C GLU A 284 6.62 -4.95 -23.49
N GLU A 285 5.97 -3.98 -24.12
CA GLU A 285 5.47 -2.74 -23.49
C GLU A 285 4.18 -2.96 -22.69
N GLY A 286 3.53 -4.11 -22.82
CA GLY A 286 2.37 -4.48 -22.02
C GLY A 286 2.72 -4.70 -20.54
N ALA A 287 1.71 -4.69 -19.68
CA ALA A 287 1.87 -4.90 -18.25
C ALA A 287 0.71 -5.67 -17.62
N ILE A 288 0.97 -6.27 -16.47
CA ILE A 288 -0.01 -6.98 -15.66
C ILE A 288 -0.09 -6.28 -14.29
N MET A 289 -1.28 -5.91 -13.87
CA MET A 289 -1.56 -5.29 -12.58
C MET A 289 -2.38 -6.20 -11.69
N ALA A 290 -1.80 -6.60 -10.57
CA ALA A 290 -2.50 -7.23 -9.47
C ALA A 290 -2.85 -6.17 -8.42
N PHE A 291 -4.06 -6.22 -7.83
CA PHE A 291 -4.47 -5.26 -6.81
C PHE A 291 -5.31 -5.86 -5.68
N THR A 292 -5.20 -5.24 -4.51
CA THR A 292 -6.01 -5.46 -3.30
C THR A 292 -6.34 -4.11 -2.65
N ARG A 293 -7.06 -4.09 -1.51
CA ARG A 293 -7.21 -2.86 -0.71
C ARG A 293 -5.89 -2.38 -0.09
N ALA A 294 -4.91 -3.27 0.10
CA ALA A 294 -3.60 -2.91 0.65
C ALA A 294 -2.73 -2.16 -0.38
N GLY A 295 -3.00 -2.34 -1.67
CA GLY A 295 -2.28 -1.66 -2.75
C GLY A 295 -2.31 -2.43 -4.05
N SER A 296 -1.47 -2.01 -5.00
CA SER A 296 -1.35 -2.63 -6.31
C SER A 296 0.10 -2.80 -6.73
N PHE A 297 0.33 -3.75 -7.63
CA PHE A 297 1.62 -3.98 -8.25
C PHE A 297 1.45 -4.22 -9.75
N THR A 298 1.92 -3.25 -10.54
CA THR A 298 1.94 -3.29 -12.00
C THR A 298 3.32 -3.75 -12.48
N VAL A 299 3.37 -4.92 -13.09
CA VAL A 299 4.58 -5.58 -13.58
C VAL A 299 4.58 -5.54 -15.12
N PRO A 300 5.50 -4.80 -15.74
CA PRO A 300 5.70 -4.84 -17.20
C PRO A 300 6.11 -6.23 -17.67
N LEU A 301 5.62 -6.65 -18.82
CA LEU A 301 5.92 -7.97 -19.39
C LEU A 301 7.42 -8.13 -19.72
N SER A 302 8.10 -7.02 -20.04
CA SER A 302 9.57 -6.96 -20.19
C SER A 302 10.34 -7.35 -18.92
N VAL A 303 9.79 -7.13 -17.72
CA VAL A 303 10.43 -7.54 -16.44
C VAL A 303 10.32 -9.05 -16.22
N ILE A 304 9.20 -9.63 -16.63
CA ILE A 304 8.92 -11.06 -16.48
C ILE A 304 9.79 -11.88 -17.46
N LYS A 305 10.22 -11.27 -18.58
CA LYS A 305 11.00 -11.91 -19.65
C LYS A 305 10.35 -13.18 -20.18
N VAL A 306 9.05 -13.09 -20.47
CA VAL A 306 8.20 -14.23 -20.85
C VAL A 306 8.76 -15.07 -22.01
N ASN A 307 9.60 -14.46 -22.85
CA ASN A 307 10.27 -15.08 -24.00
C ASN A 307 11.52 -15.93 -23.65
N ASP A 308 12.03 -15.88 -22.42
CA ASP A 308 13.25 -16.60 -21.97
C ASP A 308 12.99 -18.11 -21.69
N GLY A 309 12.08 -18.74 -22.41
CA GLY A 309 11.90 -20.20 -22.38
C GLY A 309 11.21 -20.73 -21.12
N PHE A 310 10.20 -20.03 -20.60
CA PHE A 310 9.33 -20.54 -19.53
C PHE A 310 8.88 -21.97 -19.84
N ALA A 311 9.23 -22.90 -18.94
CA ALA A 311 8.80 -24.30 -19.03
C ALA A 311 7.27 -24.39 -19.11
N GLU A 312 6.78 -25.43 -19.79
CA GLU A 312 5.34 -25.70 -19.84
C GLU A 312 4.80 -25.88 -18.40
N GLY A 313 3.70 -25.20 -18.09
CA GLY A 313 3.14 -25.17 -16.73
C GLY A 313 3.82 -24.22 -15.75
N ALA A 314 4.73 -23.35 -16.19
CA ALA A 314 5.27 -22.30 -15.34
C ALA A 314 4.20 -21.25 -14.97
N ALA A 315 4.32 -20.65 -13.81
CA ALA A 315 3.44 -19.58 -13.33
C ALA A 315 4.25 -18.42 -12.74
N ILE A 316 3.75 -17.20 -12.90
CA ILE A 316 4.31 -15.98 -12.33
C ILE A 316 3.50 -15.64 -11.09
N HIS A 317 4.17 -15.37 -9.98
CA HIS A 317 3.52 -15.03 -8.71
C HIS A 317 3.79 -13.58 -8.36
N VAL A 318 2.72 -12.82 -8.17
CA VAL A 318 2.77 -11.46 -7.66
C VAL A 318 2.17 -11.48 -6.26
N SER A 319 2.94 -11.17 -5.23
CA SER A 319 2.44 -11.16 -3.85
C SER A 319 2.34 -9.74 -3.31
N ILE A 320 1.20 -9.45 -2.69
CA ILE A 320 0.89 -8.20 -1.98
C ILE A 320 0.58 -8.61 -0.54
N LEU A 321 1.56 -8.42 0.34
CA LEU A 321 1.53 -8.95 1.70
C LEU A 321 1.50 -7.81 2.71
N PRO A 322 0.68 -7.86 3.77
CA PRO A 322 0.86 -6.99 4.92
C PRO A 322 2.24 -7.20 5.55
N LEU A 323 2.67 -6.28 6.40
CA LEU A 323 3.92 -6.45 7.15
C LEU A 323 3.84 -7.67 8.06
N SER A 324 4.80 -8.59 7.93
CA SER A 324 4.99 -9.63 8.95
C SER A 324 5.37 -9.00 10.29
N GLN A 325 5.16 -9.71 11.41
CA GLN A 325 5.58 -9.23 12.73
C GLN A 325 7.08 -8.91 12.77
N GLU A 326 7.90 -9.73 12.09
CA GLU A 326 9.34 -9.50 11.95
C GLU A 326 9.65 -8.21 11.20
N ASN A 327 9.02 -7.99 10.03
CA ASN A 327 9.25 -6.77 9.25
C ASN A 327 8.71 -5.53 9.96
N LEU A 328 7.59 -5.64 10.68
CA LEU A 328 7.06 -4.55 11.50
C LEU A 328 8.04 -4.14 12.60
N ALA A 329 8.68 -5.11 13.28
CA ALA A 329 9.69 -4.82 14.30
C ALA A 329 10.90 -4.09 13.69
N LYS A 330 11.43 -4.59 12.56
CA LYS A 330 12.56 -3.95 11.84
C LYS A 330 12.23 -2.54 11.36
N VAL A 331 11.01 -2.33 10.86
CA VAL A 331 10.54 -1.02 10.42
C VAL A 331 10.46 -0.04 11.59
N LYS A 332 9.93 -0.47 12.74
CA LYS A 332 9.87 0.39 13.94
C LYS A 332 11.27 0.78 14.42
N GLU A 333 12.17 -0.20 14.51
CA GLU A 333 13.56 0.04 14.89
C GLU A 333 14.26 1.01 13.91
N ALA A 334 14.07 0.82 12.60
CA ALA A 334 14.63 1.71 11.60
C ALA A 334 14.05 3.13 11.67
N ALA A 335 12.74 3.27 11.90
CA ALA A 335 12.09 4.57 12.05
C ALA A 335 12.59 5.34 13.29
N ASP A 336 12.78 4.64 14.41
CA ASP A 336 13.35 5.23 15.63
C ASP A 336 14.79 5.71 15.41
N GLN A 337 15.60 4.95 14.66
CA GLN A 337 16.98 5.30 14.33
C GLN A 337 17.09 6.50 13.37
N ASP A 338 16.18 6.59 12.40
CA ASP A 338 16.21 7.60 11.34
C ASP A 338 15.36 8.86 11.68
N GLU A 339 14.80 8.91 12.89
CA GLU A 339 13.89 9.94 13.42
C GLU A 339 12.67 10.18 12.49
N GLU A 340 12.08 9.08 12.04
CA GLU A 340 10.94 9.06 11.11
C GLU A 340 9.61 8.79 11.81
N SER A 341 8.60 9.60 11.49
CA SER A 341 7.22 9.40 11.95
C SER A 341 6.47 8.53 10.94
N LEU A 342 6.02 7.35 11.36
CA LEU A 342 5.25 6.44 10.51
C LEU A 342 3.75 6.71 10.59
N LEU A 343 3.06 6.58 9.46
CA LEU A 343 1.60 6.50 9.44
C LEU A 343 1.16 5.10 9.91
N PRO A 344 0.18 5.01 10.82
CA PRO A 344 -0.28 3.72 11.34
C PRO A 344 -0.87 2.87 10.22
N ALA A 345 -0.58 1.55 10.23
CA ALA A 345 -1.14 0.55 9.32
C ALA A 345 -0.91 0.79 7.80
N ALA A 346 0.00 1.68 7.41
CA ALA A 346 0.32 1.96 6.01
C ALA A 346 1.59 1.22 5.54
N GLY A 347 1.56 -0.12 5.51
CA GLY A 347 2.73 -0.92 5.15
C GLY A 347 2.40 -2.18 4.33
N VAL A 348 3.26 -2.47 3.35
CA VAL A 348 3.08 -3.58 2.40
C VAL A 348 4.42 -4.14 1.94
N THR A 349 4.48 -5.45 1.78
CA THR A 349 5.60 -6.16 1.15
C THR A 349 5.16 -6.63 -0.23
N TYR A 350 5.96 -6.31 -1.23
CA TYR A 350 5.75 -6.72 -2.61
C TYR A 350 6.80 -7.73 -3.03
N HIS A 351 6.35 -8.87 -3.53
CA HIS A 351 7.20 -9.95 -4.02
C HIS A 351 6.82 -10.34 -5.46
N LEU A 352 7.82 -10.66 -6.27
CA LEU A 352 7.66 -11.19 -7.62
C LEU A 352 8.53 -12.43 -7.78
N SER A 353 7.93 -13.52 -8.19
CA SER A 353 8.61 -14.80 -8.42
C SER A 353 8.01 -15.55 -9.60
N ILE A 354 8.73 -16.58 -10.04
CA ILE A 354 8.28 -17.52 -11.07
C ILE A 354 8.41 -18.93 -10.49
N SER A 355 7.39 -19.76 -10.67
CA SER A 355 7.46 -21.19 -10.39
C SER A 355 7.43 -22.03 -11.68
N ALA A 356 8.16 -23.13 -11.68
CA ALA A 356 8.16 -24.15 -12.73
C ALA A 356 8.58 -25.50 -12.15
N GLY A 357 7.87 -26.57 -12.49
CA GLY A 357 8.23 -27.93 -12.05
C GLY A 357 8.30 -28.11 -10.52
N GLY A 358 7.48 -27.36 -9.76
CA GLY A 358 7.45 -27.38 -8.30
C GLY A 358 8.57 -26.61 -7.60
N GLN A 359 9.43 -25.91 -8.36
CA GLN A 359 10.41 -24.97 -7.80
C GLN A 359 9.98 -23.53 -8.05
N GLU A 360 10.28 -22.65 -7.10
CA GLU A 360 10.02 -21.22 -7.18
C GLU A 360 11.33 -20.43 -7.13
N ARG A 361 11.45 -19.42 -7.99
CA ARG A 361 12.59 -18.52 -8.09
C ARG A 361 12.11 -17.08 -8.01
N THR A 362 12.63 -16.32 -7.04
CA THR A 362 12.38 -14.88 -6.97
C THR A 362 13.02 -14.14 -8.14
N ILE A 363 12.29 -13.17 -8.68
CA ILE A 363 12.80 -12.19 -9.64
C ILE A 363 13.23 -10.96 -8.82
N ASN A 364 14.53 -10.73 -8.69
CA ASN A 364 15.08 -9.62 -7.88
C ASN A 364 15.69 -8.50 -8.72
N ASP A 365 16.02 -8.76 -9.99
CA ASP A 365 16.61 -7.77 -10.89
C ASP A 365 15.61 -7.40 -11.99
N PHE A 366 15.07 -6.18 -11.90
CA PHE A 366 14.15 -5.63 -12.90
C PHE A 366 14.90 -4.79 -13.95
N GLY A 367 16.23 -4.88 -13.99
CA GLY A 367 17.07 -3.99 -14.78
C GLY A 367 16.81 -2.52 -14.40
N ASN A 368 16.56 -1.70 -15.41
CA ASN A 368 16.24 -0.28 -15.25
C ASN A 368 14.73 -0.01 -15.29
N THR A 369 13.89 -1.05 -15.33
CA THR A 369 12.44 -0.90 -15.45
C THR A 369 11.82 -0.56 -14.11
N PHE A 370 11.35 0.68 -13.99
CA PHE A 370 10.62 1.17 -12.83
C PHE A 370 9.17 0.66 -12.85
N THR A 371 8.90 -0.38 -12.06
CA THR A 371 7.55 -0.94 -11.89
C THR A 371 6.71 -0.04 -10.99
N VAL A 372 5.43 0.13 -11.33
CA VAL A 372 4.49 0.97 -10.57
C VAL A 372 3.85 0.14 -9.46
N ARG A 373 3.76 0.73 -8.26
CA ARG A 373 3.14 0.14 -7.08
C ARG A 373 2.29 1.19 -6.37
N SER A 374 1.31 0.75 -5.59
CA SER A 374 0.60 1.63 -4.67
C SER A 374 0.53 1.09 -3.25
N ILE A 375 0.33 1.95 -2.25
CA ILE A 375 -0.10 1.55 -0.91
C ILE A 375 -1.48 2.17 -0.70
N GLY A 376 -2.47 1.34 -0.42
CA GLY A 376 -3.81 1.80 -0.05
C GLY A 376 -3.81 2.36 1.36
N LEU A 377 -4.10 3.65 1.53
CA LEU A 377 -4.12 4.32 2.83
C LEU A 377 -5.52 4.31 3.47
N GLY A 378 -6.54 3.89 2.72
CA GLY A 378 -7.93 3.89 3.20
C GLY A 378 -8.36 5.30 3.61
N GLU A 379 -8.82 5.43 4.86
CA GLU A 379 -9.27 6.72 5.44
C GLU A 379 -8.12 7.56 6.02
N ILE A 380 -6.89 7.05 6.03
CA ILE A 380 -5.73 7.79 6.53
C ILE A 380 -5.47 8.99 5.62
N LYS A 381 -5.51 10.19 6.21
CA LYS A 381 -5.21 11.44 5.51
C LYS A 381 -3.72 11.74 5.57
N ALA A 382 -2.99 11.30 4.55
CA ALA A 382 -1.58 11.65 4.40
C ALA A 382 -1.40 13.15 4.06
N ASN A 383 -0.36 13.75 4.59
CA ASN A 383 0.08 15.10 4.27
C ASN A 383 0.87 15.09 2.96
N LEU A 384 0.28 15.64 1.90
CA LEU A 384 0.85 15.72 0.56
C LEU A 384 2.26 16.35 0.53
N SER A 385 2.54 17.27 1.46
CA SER A 385 3.81 18.01 1.50
C SER A 385 4.94 17.25 2.20
N THR A 386 4.62 16.36 3.15
CA THR A 386 5.63 15.73 4.02
C THR A 386 5.69 14.21 3.86
N ASP A 387 4.54 13.56 3.69
CA ASP A 387 4.48 12.10 3.74
C ASP A 387 5.01 11.48 2.44
N SER A 388 5.72 10.37 2.58
CA SER A 388 6.32 9.63 1.49
C SER A 388 6.39 8.14 1.82
N VAL A 389 6.53 7.32 0.78
CA VAL A 389 6.91 5.92 0.95
C VAL A 389 8.38 5.84 1.35
N PHE A 390 8.67 4.96 2.30
CA PHE A 390 10.00 4.54 2.71
C PHE A 390 10.14 3.03 2.53
N MET A 391 11.32 2.60 2.11
CA MET A 391 11.70 1.22 1.93
C MET A 391 12.59 0.76 3.09
N LEU A 392 12.29 -0.41 3.66
CA LEU A 392 13.24 -1.07 4.55
C LEU A 392 14.40 -1.68 3.75
N TYR A 393 15.62 -1.19 3.96
CA TYR A 393 16.83 -1.69 3.31
C TYR A 393 18.04 -1.58 4.24
N GLU A 394 18.79 -2.69 4.40
CA GLU A 394 19.96 -2.78 5.29
C GLU A 394 19.69 -2.25 6.72
N GLY A 395 18.49 -2.50 7.25
CA GLY A 395 18.09 -2.08 8.61
C GLY A 395 17.72 -0.61 8.75
N ARG A 396 17.62 0.14 7.64
CA ARG A 396 17.23 1.56 7.61
C ARG A 396 16.05 1.83 6.71
N LEU A 397 15.42 2.98 6.89
CA LEU A 397 14.37 3.46 6.02
C LEU A 397 14.98 4.37 4.94
N GLN A 398 14.80 3.95 3.69
CA GLN A 398 15.27 4.68 2.51
C GLN A 398 14.09 5.32 1.79
N PRO A 399 14.11 6.62 1.51
CA PRO A 399 12.96 7.30 0.92
C PRO A 399 12.77 6.87 -0.53
N VAL A 400 11.50 6.73 -0.92
CA VAL A 400 11.06 6.36 -2.27
C VAL A 400 10.16 7.46 -2.81
N PRO A 401 10.47 8.03 -3.99
CA PRO A 401 9.61 8.99 -4.68
C PRO A 401 8.15 8.53 -4.74
N THR A 402 7.27 9.39 -4.23
CA THR A 402 5.86 9.07 -4.03
C THR A 402 4.96 10.20 -4.52
N GLN A 403 3.92 9.81 -5.28
CA GLN A 403 2.74 10.61 -5.56
C GLN A 403 1.63 10.21 -4.59
N LEU A 404 1.02 11.20 -3.92
CA LEU A 404 -0.09 10.95 -3.01
C LEU A 404 -1.38 11.41 -3.69
N VAL A 405 -2.26 10.45 -3.98
CA VAL A 405 -3.46 10.70 -4.76
C VAL A 405 -4.71 10.24 -4.03
N THR A 406 -5.81 10.97 -4.21
CA THR A 406 -7.13 10.59 -3.71
C THR A 406 -7.88 9.93 -4.85
N GLY A 407 -8.21 8.64 -4.73
CA GLY A 407 -8.98 7.92 -5.75
C GLY A 407 -10.45 8.32 -5.77
N ALA A 408 -11.19 7.89 -6.79
CA ALA A 408 -12.61 8.20 -6.99
C ALA A 408 -13.54 7.90 -5.78
N GLY A 409 -13.17 6.96 -4.90
CA GLY A 409 -13.89 6.63 -3.67
C GLY A 409 -13.48 7.44 -2.43
N GLY A 410 -12.64 8.47 -2.57
CA GLY A 410 -12.14 9.29 -1.46
C GLY A 410 -10.99 8.67 -0.66
N ALA A 411 -10.65 7.39 -0.91
CA ALA A 411 -9.52 6.72 -0.29
C ALA A 411 -8.20 7.20 -0.90
N MET A 412 -7.24 7.53 -0.04
CA MET A 412 -5.91 7.95 -0.49
C MET A 412 -5.04 6.74 -0.86
N GLN A 413 -4.14 6.96 -1.82
CA GLN A 413 -3.13 5.99 -2.21
C GLN A 413 -1.76 6.67 -2.36
N ALA A 414 -0.72 5.97 -1.92
CA ALA A 414 0.66 6.34 -2.17
C ALA A 414 1.18 5.55 -3.37
N ILE A 415 1.35 6.21 -4.51
CA ILE A 415 1.85 5.61 -5.75
C ILE A 415 3.35 5.87 -5.86
N PHE A 416 4.11 4.83 -6.14
CA PHE A 416 5.56 4.90 -6.22
C PHE A 416 6.11 3.93 -7.25
N ARG A 417 7.38 4.13 -7.63
CA ARG A 417 8.03 3.37 -8.70
C ARG A 417 9.34 2.77 -8.23
N ARG A 418 9.53 1.46 -8.45
CA ARG A 418 10.73 0.72 -8.00
C ARG A 418 11.17 -0.40 -8.94
N THR A 419 12.45 -0.72 -8.86
CA THR A 419 13.14 -1.70 -9.72
C THR A 419 13.46 -3.01 -8.98
N GLY A 420 12.67 -3.39 -7.97
CA GLY A 420 12.91 -4.59 -7.18
C GLY A 420 11.84 -4.87 -6.10
N ASN A 421 11.90 -6.06 -5.50
CA ASN A 421 11.05 -6.49 -4.39
C ASN A 421 11.48 -5.81 -3.09
N SER A 422 10.52 -5.44 -2.24
CA SER A 422 10.85 -4.89 -0.92
C SER A 422 9.62 -4.74 -0.01
N THR A 423 9.91 -4.31 1.21
CA THR A 423 8.96 -3.89 2.24
C THR A 423 8.90 -2.38 2.29
N TYR A 424 7.67 -1.84 2.30
CA TYR A 424 7.39 -0.42 2.23
C TYR A 424 6.48 0.02 3.36
N VAL A 425 6.69 1.25 3.82
CA VAL A 425 5.81 1.97 4.75
C VAL A 425 5.63 3.41 4.31
N VAL A 426 4.64 4.10 4.86
CA VAL A 426 4.45 5.55 4.64
C VAL A 426 4.74 6.31 5.92
N GLY A 427 5.46 7.42 5.81
CA GLY A 427 5.83 8.27 6.92
C GLY A 427 6.46 9.58 6.45
N HIS A 428 7.11 10.30 7.36
CA HIS A 428 7.87 11.51 7.06
C HIS A 428 9.01 11.73 8.07
N LYS A 429 9.96 12.59 7.70
CA LYS A 429 10.98 13.14 8.61
C LYS A 429 10.51 14.44 9.22
N SER A 430 10.79 14.61 10.51
CA SER A 430 10.74 15.92 11.14
C SER A 430 11.91 16.77 10.66
N ILE A 431 11.66 18.04 10.35
CA ILE A 431 12.69 18.97 9.87
C ILE A 431 12.60 20.30 10.62
N ASP A 432 13.75 20.88 10.95
CA ASP A 432 13.84 22.16 11.67
C ASP A 432 15.04 23.01 11.20
N TYR A 433 15.08 23.31 9.90
CA TYR A 433 16.17 24.11 9.32
C TYR A 433 15.91 25.61 9.51
N GLY A 434 16.51 26.20 10.55
CA GLY A 434 16.37 27.63 10.85
C GLY A 434 16.95 28.55 9.77
N ASP A 435 17.93 28.06 9.00
CA ASP A 435 18.59 28.82 7.93
C ASP A 435 17.82 28.89 6.60
N LEU A 436 16.61 28.32 6.54
CA LEU A 436 15.75 28.42 5.36
C LEU A 436 14.71 29.54 5.47
N ALA A 437 14.52 30.17 6.64
CA ALA A 437 13.51 31.18 6.83
C ALA A 437 13.69 32.37 5.86
N GLY A 438 12.72 32.57 4.96
CA GLY A 438 12.75 33.64 3.95
C GLY A 438 13.64 33.34 2.74
N HIS A 439 14.26 32.16 2.68
CA HIS A 439 15.06 31.74 1.54
C HIS A 439 14.16 31.30 0.38
N TRP A 440 14.47 31.67 -0.87
CA TRP A 440 13.64 31.38 -2.04
C TRP A 440 13.37 29.88 -2.26
N ALA A 441 14.31 29.03 -1.84
CA ALA A 441 14.20 27.57 -1.96
C ALA A 441 13.53 26.88 -0.76
N GLN A 442 13.07 27.63 0.25
CA GLN A 442 12.55 27.09 1.50
C GLN A 442 11.47 26.02 1.27
N THR A 443 10.45 26.32 0.47
CA THR A 443 9.35 25.39 0.20
C THR A 443 9.83 24.11 -0.48
N ALA A 444 10.71 24.22 -1.47
CA ALA A 444 11.25 23.08 -2.20
C ALA A 444 12.10 22.18 -1.28
N ILE A 445 13.00 22.79 -0.51
CA ILE A 445 13.88 22.07 0.41
C ILE A 445 13.06 21.41 1.52
N ASN A 446 12.10 22.13 2.12
CA ASN A 446 11.25 21.56 3.17
C ASN A 446 10.45 20.35 2.67
N LYS A 447 9.85 20.44 1.48
CA LYS A 447 9.13 19.31 0.87
C LYS A 447 10.04 18.11 0.66
N LEU A 448 11.21 18.33 0.05
CA LEU A 448 12.16 17.24 -0.22
C LEU A 448 12.75 16.64 1.05
N SER A 449 13.04 17.45 2.08
CA SER A 449 13.62 16.98 3.32
C SER A 449 12.63 16.24 4.21
N ALA A 450 11.38 16.72 4.31
CA ALA A 450 10.33 16.01 5.02
C ALA A 450 10.06 14.63 4.39
N LYS A 451 10.17 14.51 3.06
CA LYS A 451 10.09 13.24 2.34
C LYS A 451 11.39 12.42 2.34
N GLY A 452 12.44 12.91 3.01
CA GLY A 452 13.75 12.26 3.13
C GLY A 452 14.68 12.36 1.91
N TYR A 453 14.26 12.97 0.80
CA TYR A 453 15.05 12.99 -0.45
C TYR A 453 16.31 13.86 -0.38
N VAL A 454 16.34 14.86 0.51
CA VAL A 454 17.52 15.73 0.73
C VAL A 454 17.74 15.95 2.22
N ASN A 455 19.01 15.91 2.64
CA ASN A 455 19.40 16.09 4.04
C ASN A 455 20.17 17.39 4.24
N GLY A 456 19.93 18.06 5.37
CA GLY A 456 20.76 19.15 5.84
C GLY A 456 22.18 18.73 6.20
N LYS A 457 23.06 19.71 6.46
CA LYS A 457 24.41 19.44 6.97
C LYS A 457 24.42 19.13 8.46
N SER A 458 23.37 19.55 9.17
CA SER A 458 23.07 19.17 10.54
C SER A 458 21.55 19.05 10.71
N ALA A 459 21.10 18.61 11.89
CA ALA A 459 19.68 18.53 12.24
C ALA A 459 18.95 19.89 12.06
N SER A 460 19.64 21.01 12.29
CA SER A 460 19.04 22.35 12.30
C SER A 460 19.51 23.29 11.19
N SER A 461 20.34 22.84 10.25
CA SER A 461 20.88 23.70 9.18
C SER A 461 21.04 22.95 7.85
N PHE A 462 20.43 23.51 6.80
CA PHE A 462 20.52 22.96 5.46
C PHE A 462 21.75 23.48 4.68
N LYS A 463 22.15 24.72 4.94
CA LYS A 463 23.15 25.50 4.17
C LYS A 463 22.77 25.64 2.69
N PRO A 464 21.68 26.36 2.37
CA PRO A 464 21.17 26.44 1.00
C PRO A 464 22.14 27.07 0.00
N ASP A 465 22.93 28.06 0.42
CA ASP A 465 23.87 28.79 -0.44
C ASP A 465 25.27 28.17 -0.51
N ASP A 466 25.54 27.13 0.28
CA ASP A 466 26.83 26.44 0.21
C ASP A 466 26.99 25.78 -1.17
N PRO A 467 28.18 25.83 -1.77
CA PRO A 467 28.42 25.16 -3.04
C PRO A 467 28.32 23.64 -2.87
N VAL A 468 27.70 22.97 -3.84
CA VAL A 468 27.52 21.52 -3.81
C VAL A 468 28.63 20.81 -4.58
N THR A 469 29.10 19.68 -4.06
CA THR A 469 30.15 18.87 -4.70
C THR A 469 29.58 17.86 -5.69
N ARG A 470 30.41 17.36 -6.59
CA ARG A 470 30.05 16.29 -7.53
C ARG A 470 29.57 15.02 -6.82
N ALA A 471 30.21 14.64 -5.72
CA ALA A 471 29.80 13.49 -4.91
C ALA A 471 28.44 13.70 -4.22
N GLU A 472 28.21 14.88 -3.64
CA GLU A 472 26.91 15.20 -3.03
C GLU A 472 25.78 15.15 -4.06
N PHE A 473 25.99 15.68 -5.27
CA PHE A 473 24.96 15.63 -6.31
C PHE A 473 24.72 14.20 -6.83
N ALA A 474 25.76 13.37 -6.96
CA ALA A 474 25.58 11.96 -7.31
C ALA A 474 24.75 11.20 -6.26
N ALA A 475 25.07 11.38 -4.97
CA ALA A 475 24.31 10.81 -3.86
C ALA A 475 22.86 11.31 -3.83
N LEU A 476 22.63 12.57 -4.21
CA LEU A 476 21.30 13.16 -4.33
C LEU A 476 20.47 12.45 -5.42
N LEU A 477 21.05 12.16 -6.58
CA LEU A 477 20.37 11.47 -7.68
C LEU A 477 20.08 10.00 -7.35
N ILE A 478 21.01 9.29 -6.71
CA ILE A 478 20.79 7.91 -6.25
C ILE A 478 19.64 7.85 -5.25
N ARG A 479 19.60 8.82 -4.31
CA ARG A 479 18.50 8.94 -3.35
C ARG A 479 17.18 9.29 -4.02
N GLY A 480 17.22 10.31 -4.86
CA GLY A 480 16.10 10.78 -5.65
C GLY A 480 15.46 9.71 -6.50
N LEU A 481 16.22 8.80 -7.11
CA LEU A 481 15.67 7.70 -7.93
C LEU A 481 15.47 6.40 -7.14
N ALA A 482 15.70 6.42 -5.82
CA ALA A 482 15.67 5.28 -4.94
C ALA A 482 16.48 4.07 -5.44
N LEU A 483 17.75 4.27 -5.81
CA LEU A 483 18.62 3.25 -6.41
C LEU A 483 19.58 2.55 -5.42
N TYR A 484 19.38 2.72 -4.11
CA TYR A 484 20.32 2.31 -3.05
C TYR A 484 20.67 0.82 -3.02
N ASP A 485 19.77 -0.03 -3.52
CA ASP A 485 19.87 -1.49 -3.53
C ASP A 485 20.51 -2.04 -4.81
N LYS A 486 20.83 -1.17 -5.78
CA LYS A 486 21.59 -1.58 -6.96
C LYS A 486 23.02 -1.90 -6.57
N GLN A 487 23.58 -2.93 -7.19
CA GLN A 487 24.95 -3.32 -6.85
C GLN A 487 25.93 -2.28 -7.41
N ALA A 488 26.80 -1.76 -6.54
CA ALA A 488 27.88 -0.86 -6.92
C ALA A 488 28.88 -1.57 -7.84
N ALA A 489 29.23 -0.93 -8.96
CA ALA A 489 30.29 -1.39 -9.85
C ALA A 489 31.00 -0.19 -10.47
N GLY A 490 32.32 -0.29 -10.62
CA GLY A 490 33.15 0.80 -11.15
C GLY A 490 34.48 0.92 -10.43
N PHE A 491 35.37 1.74 -11.00
CA PHE A 491 36.64 2.08 -10.38
C PHE A 491 37.00 3.52 -10.69
N PHE A 492 37.18 4.32 -9.64
CA PHE A 492 37.77 5.65 -9.72
C PHE A 492 38.94 5.72 -8.75
N SER A 493 40.10 6.13 -9.24
CA SER A 493 41.35 6.14 -8.47
C SER A 493 41.34 7.13 -7.28
N ASP A 494 40.40 8.07 -7.27
CA ASP A 494 40.20 9.10 -6.26
C ASP A 494 38.97 8.88 -5.37
N VAL A 495 38.36 7.69 -5.41
CA VAL A 495 37.27 7.26 -4.51
C VAL A 495 37.77 6.11 -3.64
N LYS A 496 37.91 6.36 -2.34
CA LYS A 496 38.46 5.41 -1.35
C LYS A 496 37.36 4.58 -0.72
N GLU A 497 37.73 3.41 -0.18
CA GLU A 497 36.80 2.49 0.49
C GLU A 497 36.03 3.12 1.65
N THR A 498 36.67 4.02 2.38
CA THR A 498 36.13 4.71 3.55
C THR A 498 35.31 5.95 3.21
N ASP A 499 35.22 6.36 1.94
CA ASP A 499 34.49 7.56 1.57
C ASP A 499 32.98 7.31 1.68
N TRP A 500 32.28 8.19 2.41
CA TRP A 500 30.83 8.04 2.66
C TRP A 500 30.00 7.96 1.37
N PHE A 501 30.45 8.63 0.29
CA PHE A 501 29.77 8.67 -1.01
C PHE A 501 30.14 7.50 -1.92
N ARG A 502 31.06 6.61 -1.50
CA ARG A 502 31.61 5.56 -2.35
C ARG A 502 30.52 4.69 -2.98
N LYS A 503 29.58 4.19 -2.17
CA LYS A 503 28.49 3.30 -2.64
C LYS A 503 27.67 4.03 -3.70
N ASP A 504 27.23 5.25 -3.39
CA ASP A 504 26.42 6.07 -4.29
C ASP A 504 27.12 6.39 -5.62
N VAL A 505 28.40 6.77 -5.59
CA VAL A 505 29.16 7.11 -6.81
C VAL A 505 29.30 5.88 -7.72
N PHE A 506 29.51 4.69 -7.16
CA PHE A 506 29.65 3.48 -7.99
C PHE A 506 28.30 2.93 -8.45
N ILE A 507 27.22 3.13 -7.70
CA ILE A 507 25.86 2.89 -8.22
C ILE A 507 25.59 3.85 -9.38
N ALA A 508 25.89 5.14 -9.21
CA ALA A 508 25.73 6.15 -10.24
C ALA A 508 26.57 5.85 -11.48
N ASN A 509 27.78 5.28 -11.31
CA ASN A 509 28.62 4.88 -12.42
C ASN A 509 28.04 3.69 -13.18
N ARG A 510 27.62 2.64 -12.47
CA ARG A 510 26.96 1.49 -13.07
C ARG A 510 25.67 1.87 -13.81
N ALA A 511 24.89 2.78 -13.24
CA ALA A 511 23.67 3.30 -13.84
C ALA A 511 23.94 4.29 -14.99
N GLY A 512 25.20 4.63 -15.29
CA GLY A 512 25.56 5.56 -16.35
C GLY A 512 25.26 7.03 -16.04
N LEU A 513 24.89 7.36 -14.80
CA LEU A 513 24.62 8.73 -14.35
C LEU A 513 25.92 9.55 -14.28
N VAL A 514 27.02 8.87 -13.94
CA VAL A 514 28.36 9.48 -13.89
C VAL A 514 29.37 8.61 -14.64
N THR A 515 30.26 9.26 -15.38
CA THR A 515 31.32 8.58 -16.15
C THR A 515 32.72 8.88 -15.62
N GLY A 516 32.87 9.96 -14.85
CA GLY A 516 34.18 10.52 -14.54
C GLY A 516 34.92 11.00 -15.79
N TYR A 517 36.19 11.33 -15.62
CA TYR A 517 37.12 11.63 -16.71
C TYR A 517 38.55 11.28 -16.27
N SER A 518 39.37 10.78 -17.20
CA SER A 518 40.77 10.39 -16.93
C SER A 518 40.95 9.38 -15.76
N GLY A 519 40.02 8.44 -15.58
CA GLY A 519 40.08 7.43 -14.50
C GLY A 519 39.79 7.97 -13.09
N LYS A 520 39.22 9.18 -13.00
CA LYS A 520 38.85 9.87 -11.76
C LYS A 520 37.42 10.37 -11.80
N PHE A 521 36.81 10.51 -10.63
CA PHE A 521 35.46 11.05 -10.48
C PHE A 521 35.43 12.53 -10.08
N HIS A 522 36.47 12.98 -9.39
CA HIS A 522 36.61 14.31 -8.80
C HIS A 522 35.52 14.61 -7.74
N PRO A 523 35.39 13.77 -6.69
CA PRO A 523 34.24 13.82 -5.77
C PRO A 523 34.08 15.14 -5.01
N HIS A 524 35.19 15.81 -4.69
CA HIS A 524 35.21 17.01 -3.85
C HIS A 524 35.16 18.32 -4.63
N GLU A 525 35.24 18.27 -5.96
CA GLU A 525 35.12 19.46 -6.79
C GLU A 525 33.68 19.98 -6.78
N ARG A 526 33.53 21.31 -6.83
CA ARG A 526 32.22 21.95 -6.90
C ARG A 526 31.65 21.74 -8.29
N ILE A 527 30.41 21.27 -8.34
CA ILE A 527 29.78 20.96 -9.62
C ILE A 527 29.38 22.25 -10.34
N THR A 528 29.76 22.38 -11.60
CA THR A 528 29.29 23.46 -12.47
C THR A 528 27.86 23.19 -12.93
N ARG A 529 27.15 24.24 -13.38
CA ARG A 529 25.77 24.11 -13.87
C ARG A 529 25.67 23.18 -15.08
N GLN A 530 26.63 23.23 -16.00
CA GLN A 530 26.65 22.33 -17.16
C GLN A 530 26.92 20.86 -16.78
N GLU A 531 27.75 20.60 -15.76
CA GLU A 531 27.95 19.23 -15.25
C GLU A 531 26.71 18.70 -14.52
N MET A 532 26.05 19.57 -13.74
CA MET A 532 24.78 19.25 -13.10
C MET A 532 23.72 18.87 -14.14
N ALA A 533 23.64 19.61 -15.25
CA ALA A 533 22.76 19.30 -16.37
C ALA A 533 23.06 17.94 -17.00
N VAL A 534 24.34 17.60 -17.23
CA VAL A 534 24.74 16.28 -17.74
C VAL A 534 24.30 15.15 -16.82
N MET A 535 24.55 15.27 -15.51
CA MET A 535 24.15 14.25 -14.55
C MET A 535 22.61 14.13 -14.43
N ALA A 536 21.88 15.26 -14.45
CA ALA A 536 20.42 15.26 -14.39
C ALA A 536 19.78 14.70 -15.67
N ALA A 537 20.31 15.03 -16.86
CA ALA A 537 19.86 14.46 -18.13
C ALA A 537 20.04 12.94 -18.16
N ARG A 538 21.20 12.44 -17.73
CA ARG A 538 21.46 11.00 -17.63
C ARG A 538 20.51 10.32 -16.64
N ALA A 539 20.20 10.96 -15.52
CA ALA A 539 19.23 10.45 -14.55
C ALA A 539 17.82 10.40 -15.11
N LEU A 540 17.41 11.43 -15.86
CA LEU A 540 16.13 11.46 -16.57
C LEU A 540 16.04 10.31 -17.57
N LEU A 541 17.04 10.16 -18.45
CA LEU A 541 17.05 9.14 -19.50
C LEU A 541 17.20 7.72 -18.94
N TYR A 542 17.92 7.55 -17.82
CA TYR A 542 17.99 6.27 -17.13
C TYR A 542 16.62 5.82 -16.63
N ALA A 543 15.83 6.75 -16.06
CA ALA A 543 14.50 6.43 -15.53
C ALA A 543 13.40 6.42 -16.61
N ASN A 544 13.56 7.21 -17.68
CA ASN A 544 12.64 7.25 -18.81
C ASN A 544 13.38 7.65 -20.12
N PRO A 545 13.82 6.67 -20.92
CA PRO A 545 14.50 6.92 -22.20
C PRO A 545 13.68 7.75 -23.20
N GLY A 546 12.34 7.70 -23.13
CA GLY A 546 11.46 8.46 -24.03
C GLY A 546 11.54 9.98 -23.87
N LYS A 547 12.17 10.49 -22.81
CA LYS A 547 12.34 11.92 -22.55
C LYS A 547 13.45 12.59 -23.36
N GLU A 548 14.18 11.83 -24.20
CA GLU A 548 15.22 12.35 -25.11
C GLU A 548 14.65 13.23 -26.23
N SER A 549 13.40 13.02 -26.65
CA SER A 549 12.83 13.65 -27.84
C SER A 549 12.45 15.14 -27.69
N GLY A 550 12.70 15.76 -26.53
CA GLY A 550 12.46 17.18 -26.32
C GLY A 550 13.64 18.04 -26.78
N SER A 551 13.52 18.74 -27.91
CA SER A 551 14.54 19.70 -28.33
C SER A 551 14.19 21.13 -27.91
N ALA A 552 14.82 21.61 -26.84
CA ALA A 552 14.81 23.05 -26.55
C ALA A 552 15.85 23.77 -27.41
N ASP A 553 15.50 24.95 -27.92
CA ASP A 553 16.50 25.84 -28.50
C ASP A 553 17.35 26.45 -27.39
N ILE A 554 18.60 26.03 -27.28
CA ILE A 554 19.56 26.56 -26.31
C ILE A 554 20.28 27.81 -26.84
N ALA A 555 20.17 28.13 -28.14
CA ALA A 555 20.72 29.36 -28.70
C ALA A 555 19.97 30.61 -28.21
N ARG A 556 18.79 30.43 -27.61
CA ARG A 556 18.07 31.49 -26.88
C ARG A 556 18.85 32.04 -25.70
N PHE A 557 19.85 31.33 -25.19
CA PHE A 557 20.69 31.83 -24.10
C PHE A 557 21.78 32.75 -24.65
N ALA A 558 21.89 33.96 -24.09
CA ALA A 558 22.89 34.96 -24.45
C ALA A 558 24.34 34.50 -24.25
N ASP A 559 24.56 33.48 -23.43
CA ASP A 559 25.85 32.85 -23.15
C ASP A 559 25.95 31.42 -23.70
N ALA A 560 25.16 31.09 -24.72
CA ALA A 560 25.20 29.77 -25.37
C ALA A 560 26.61 29.39 -25.87
N GLU A 561 27.42 30.36 -26.30
CA GLU A 561 28.81 30.12 -26.74
C GLU A 561 29.75 29.69 -25.59
N GLU A 562 29.38 29.92 -24.33
CA GLU A 562 30.16 29.46 -23.18
C GLU A 562 29.92 27.98 -22.84
N ILE A 563 28.84 27.39 -23.38
CA ILE A 563 28.46 26.00 -23.19
C ILE A 563 29.51 25.11 -23.86
N SER A 564 29.99 24.13 -23.11
CA SER A 564 30.91 23.16 -23.69
C SER A 564 30.17 22.19 -24.60
N GLY A 565 30.73 21.82 -25.76
CA GLY A 565 30.07 20.94 -26.72
C GLY A 565 29.59 19.60 -26.15
N TRP A 566 30.28 19.06 -25.14
CA TRP A 566 29.88 17.81 -24.45
C TRP A 566 28.65 17.97 -23.54
N ALA A 567 28.27 19.20 -23.19
CA ALA A 567 27.14 19.50 -22.32
C ALA A 567 25.89 19.94 -23.09
N GLU A 568 26.02 20.36 -24.35
CA GLU A 568 24.93 20.93 -25.14
C GLU A 568 23.68 20.05 -25.16
N GLU A 569 23.85 18.76 -25.43
CA GLU A 569 22.71 17.84 -25.52
C GLU A 569 21.99 17.68 -24.19
N ALA A 570 22.74 17.52 -23.10
CA ALA A 570 22.16 17.43 -21.78
C ALA A 570 21.43 18.71 -21.36
N ILE A 571 21.95 19.87 -21.76
CA ILE A 571 21.29 21.15 -21.51
C ILE A 571 20.00 21.25 -22.33
N ARG A 572 20.00 20.85 -23.61
CA ARG A 572 18.78 20.77 -24.43
C ARG A 572 17.71 19.91 -23.76
N ILE A 573 18.08 18.69 -23.35
CA ILE A 573 17.18 17.75 -22.69
C ILE A 573 16.62 18.32 -21.37
N THR A 574 17.49 18.83 -20.50
CA THR A 574 17.05 19.33 -19.17
C THR A 574 16.22 20.60 -19.28
N VAL A 575 16.49 21.47 -20.24
CA VAL A 575 15.68 22.67 -20.52
C VAL A 575 14.32 22.29 -21.11
N ALA A 576 14.29 21.40 -22.11
CA ALA A 576 13.05 20.95 -22.74
C ALA A 576 12.10 20.29 -21.75
N ASN A 577 12.66 19.56 -20.78
CA ASN A 577 11.91 18.87 -19.73
C ASN A 577 11.65 19.72 -18.47
N GLY A 578 12.01 21.02 -18.49
CA GLY A 578 11.76 21.95 -17.39
C GLY A 578 12.56 21.67 -16.11
N ILE A 579 13.62 20.86 -16.21
CA ILE A 579 14.45 20.42 -15.09
C ILE A 579 15.44 21.51 -14.70
N MET A 580 16.09 22.11 -15.70
CA MET A 580 17.02 23.21 -15.50
C MET A 580 16.63 24.38 -16.38
N ASN A 581 16.64 25.57 -15.79
CA ASN A 581 16.55 26.84 -16.49
C ASN A 581 17.71 27.73 -16.06
N GLY A 582 17.95 28.76 -16.85
CA GLY A 582 18.80 29.89 -16.48
C GLY A 582 18.35 30.58 -15.19
N PRO A 583 19.23 31.25 -14.44
CA PRO A 583 18.84 32.05 -13.28
C PRO A 583 18.02 33.30 -13.65
N GLY A 584 17.90 33.63 -14.93
CA GLY A 584 17.17 34.79 -15.46
C GLY A 584 17.94 35.43 -16.61
N HIS A 585 17.45 36.58 -17.11
CA HIS A 585 18.13 37.44 -18.10
C HIS A 585 18.63 36.72 -19.36
N ASP A 586 17.88 35.71 -19.82
CA ASP A 586 18.25 34.90 -20.98
C ASP A 586 19.65 34.28 -20.89
N ARG A 587 20.17 33.94 -19.70
CA ARG A 587 21.48 33.27 -19.53
C ARG A 587 21.33 31.88 -18.93
N PHE A 588 22.22 30.94 -19.26
CA PHE A 588 22.29 29.63 -18.61
C PHE A 588 23.35 29.56 -17.50
N ASP A 589 24.43 30.33 -17.61
CA ASP A 589 25.63 30.37 -16.78
C ASP A 589 26.34 29.01 -16.65
N PRO A 590 26.77 28.39 -17.76
CA PRO A 590 27.21 26.98 -17.78
C PRO A 590 28.41 26.68 -16.88
N ARG A 591 29.34 27.63 -16.74
CA ARG A 591 30.61 27.45 -16.01
C ARG A 591 30.52 27.79 -14.51
N SER A 592 29.41 28.39 -14.08
CA SER A 592 29.21 28.76 -12.68
C SER A 592 29.00 27.53 -11.81
N THR A 593 29.55 27.55 -10.59
CA THR A 593 29.30 26.49 -9.59
C THR A 593 27.88 26.58 -9.05
N SER A 594 27.30 25.43 -8.69
CA SER A 594 25.93 25.35 -8.18
C SER A 594 25.86 25.28 -6.65
N THR A 595 24.79 25.81 -6.07
CA THR A 595 24.51 25.74 -4.63
C THR A 595 23.69 24.50 -4.25
N ARG A 596 23.63 24.17 -2.96
CA ARG A 596 22.78 23.09 -2.43
C ARG A 596 21.29 23.35 -2.69
N ALA A 597 20.83 24.60 -2.62
CA ALA A 597 19.46 24.97 -2.96
C ALA A 597 19.14 24.73 -4.44
N GLN A 598 20.08 25.06 -5.34
CA GLN A 598 19.92 24.78 -6.76
C GLN A 598 19.88 23.27 -7.03
N ALA A 599 20.78 22.49 -6.40
CA ALA A 599 20.76 21.03 -6.52
C ALA A 599 19.43 20.41 -6.05
N ALA A 600 18.90 20.89 -4.91
CA ALA A 600 17.59 20.45 -4.41
C ALA A 600 16.46 20.79 -5.40
N LEU A 601 16.45 22.00 -5.96
CA LEU A 601 15.46 22.38 -6.97
C LEU A 601 15.56 21.52 -8.24
N VAL A 602 16.78 21.24 -8.71
CA VAL A 602 17.00 20.37 -9.88
C VAL A 602 16.48 18.96 -9.60
N LEU A 603 16.69 18.41 -8.40
CA LEU A 603 16.11 17.13 -8.03
C LEU A 603 14.58 17.18 -8.02
N LEU A 604 13.98 18.20 -7.39
CA LEU A 604 12.53 18.36 -7.36
C LEU A 604 11.97 18.33 -8.79
N LYS A 605 12.57 19.12 -9.69
CA LYS A 605 12.11 19.22 -11.08
C LYS A 605 12.35 17.95 -11.88
N LEU A 606 13.46 17.25 -11.64
CA LEU A 606 13.71 15.94 -12.23
C LEU A 606 12.62 14.94 -11.84
N LEU A 607 12.30 14.84 -10.54
CA LEU A 607 11.27 13.90 -10.05
C LEU A 607 9.87 14.28 -10.52
N GLN A 608 9.55 15.58 -10.61
CA GLN A 608 8.29 16.05 -11.22
C GLN A 608 8.22 15.73 -12.72
N SER A 609 9.31 15.93 -13.46
CA SER A 609 9.37 15.63 -14.90
C SER A 609 9.21 14.14 -15.21
N LEU A 610 9.66 13.29 -14.27
CA LEU A 610 9.47 11.84 -14.29
C LEU A 610 8.10 11.39 -13.78
N GLU A 611 7.28 12.30 -13.25
CA GLU A 611 6.00 11.98 -12.58
C GLU A 611 6.19 11.00 -11.40
N PHE A 612 7.33 11.11 -10.72
CA PHE A 612 7.63 10.31 -9.52
C PHE A 612 7.11 10.99 -8.24
N ILE A 613 6.86 12.30 -8.31
CA ILE A 613 6.24 13.11 -7.27
C ILE A 613 5.35 14.18 -7.92
N ASP A 614 4.50 14.82 -7.11
CA ASP A 614 3.64 15.94 -7.53
C ASP A 614 4.38 17.28 -7.66
#